data_AF-A0A6A3R3E3-F1
#
_entry.id   AF-A0A6A3R3E3-F1
#
_cell.length_a   1.000
_cell.length_b   1.000
_cell.length_c   1.000
_cell.angle_alpha   90.00
_cell.angle_beta   90.00
_cell.angle_gamma   90.00
#
_symmetry.space_group_name_H-M   'P 1'
#
loop_
_entity.id
_entity.type
_entity.pdbx_description
1 polymer ?
#
loop_
_entity_poly.entity_id
_entity_poly.type
_entity_poly.pdbx_seq_one_letter_code
_entity_poly.pdbx_strand_id
1 'polypeptide(L)'
;MIGLVERFHRTWKDLVSLYMSEDAQDDWEEWVPFALYACNSVRHTTVGLSPNELMMGRRLRPPNELLRSTGVSEAGKVADYMAKLQRTLDRCRRSAGKARTREQARQTKYYDRRVRNGREFRTGNKMRMFRPHRGPKTTKFGHLWMEPMVVVEPAGYESFVIRRCDVDGEGEQYIAHVSFLVSYHYPTSLLQQEAADIAQQLEDEAFEAVAADVARPAQATGAAAVSVGAATGVARARTRRRPTRATGAVLHRWNGEWVEVRRRRRRNKTGNYIHEYRLEPAAGTDRAASVPMDDEGGVWLSVGEYERLWTSSKAVEGLGSGDGV
;
A
#
# COMPACT_ATOMS: atom_id res chain seq x y z
N MET A 1 -12.70 -10.76 17.25
CA MET A 1 -12.08 -11.43 18.43
C MET A 1 -10.55 -11.30 18.45
N ILE A 2 -9.86 -11.32 17.30
CA ILE A 2 -8.38 -11.25 17.18
C ILE A 2 -7.77 -9.97 17.81
N GLY A 3 -8.49 -8.84 17.78
CA GLY A 3 -7.97 -7.57 18.32
C GLY A 3 -7.78 -7.49 19.84
N LEU A 4 -8.38 -8.39 20.63
CA LEU A 4 -8.18 -8.40 22.09
C LEU A 4 -6.82 -8.99 22.46
N VAL A 5 -6.49 -10.13 21.86
CA VAL A 5 -5.20 -10.80 22.06
C VAL A 5 -4.07 -9.95 21.54
N GLU A 6 -4.24 -9.30 20.39
CA GLU A 6 -3.18 -8.44 19.83
C GLU A 6 -2.91 -7.20 20.69
N ARG A 7 -3.95 -6.60 21.29
CA ARG A 7 -3.77 -5.51 22.27
C ARG A 7 -3.04 -6.00 23.51
N PHE A 8 -3.37 -7.21 23.98
CA PHE A 8 -2.66 -7.83 25.10
C PHE A 8 -1.19 -8.09 24.75
N HIS A 9 -0.90 -8.66 23.58
CA HIS A 9 0.47 -8.87 23.11
C HIS A 9 1.26 -7.57 23.05
N ARG A 10 0.66 -6.48 22.59
CA ARG A 10 1.31 -5.16 22.62
C ARG A 10 1.66 -4.75 24.05
N THR A 11 0.68 -4.73 24.97
CA THR A 11 0.93 -4.34 26.35
C THR A 11 1.95 -5.24 27.05
N TRP A 12 1.92 -6.55 26.76
CA TRP A 12 2.87 -7.50 27.32
C TRP A 12 4.29 -7.28 26.79
N LYS A 13 4.46 -7.05 25.47
CA LYS A 13 5.75 -6.69 24.88
C LYS A 13 6.28 -5.38 25.45
N ASP A 14 5.43 -4.36 25.57
CA ASP A 14 5.80 -3.07 26.18
C ASP A 14 6.29 -3.27 27.63
N LEU A 15 5.65 -4.17 28.38
CA LEU A 15 6.03 -4.47 29.76
C LEU A 15 7.37 -5.22 29.85
N VAL A 16 7.56 -6.25 29.04
CA VAL A 16 8.83 -7.01 29.01
C VAL A 16 9.97 -6.11 28.56
N SER A 17 9.76 -5.29 27.52
CA SER A 17 10.76 -4.32 27.02
C SER A 17 11.18 -3.29 28.07
N LEU A 18 10.33 -2.97 29.06
CA LEU A 18 10.69 -2.03 30.13
C LEU A 18 11.71 -2.63 31.11
N TYR A 19 11.67 -3.95 31.32
CA TYR A 19 12.53 -4.65 32.28
C TYR A 19 13.81 -5.19 31.65
N MET A 20 13.84 -5.34 30.32
CA MET A 20 15.05 -5.67 29.58
C MET A 20 16.03 -4.49 29.65
N SER A 21 17.08 -4.62 30.45
CA SER A 21 18.11 -3.60 30.65
C SER A 21 19.24 -3.65 29.62
N GLU A 22 19.39 -4.76 28.91
CA GLU A 22 20.48 -4.99 27.95
C GLU A 22 19.97 -5.01 26.50
N ASP A 23 20.70 -4.33 25.61
CA ASP A 23 20.43 -4.30 24.16
C ASP A 23 20.54 -5.69 23.50
N ALA A 24 21.12 -6.68 24.20
CA ALA A 24 21.32 -8.05 23.71
C ALA A 24 20.03 -8.85 23.53
N GLN A 25 18.93 -8.47 24.22
CA GLN A 25 17.62 -9.12 24.15
C GLN A 25 17.57 -10.62 24.52
N ASP A 26 18.60 -11.15 25.18
CA ASP A 26 18.72 -12.59 25.44
C ASP A 26 18.00 -13.05 26.73
N ASP A 27 17.75 -12.16 27.70
CA ASP A 27 17.25 -12.53 29.03
C ASP A 27 15.72 -12.47 29.18
N TRP A 28 14.96 -12.40 28.08
CA TRP A 28 13.51 -12.20 28.13
C TRP A 28 12.78 -13.30 28.91
N GLU A 29 13.32 -14.53 28.92
CA GLU A 29 12.76 -15.70 29.62
C GLU A 29 12.65 -15.47 31.14
N GLU A 30 13.64 -14.81 31.74
CA GLU A 30 13.64 -14.50 33.18
C GLU A 30 12.56 -13.48 33.54
N TRP A 31 12.27 -12.54 32.64
CA TRP A 31 11.30 -11.46 32.87
C TRP A 31 9.85 -11.87 32.63
N VAL A 32 9.59 -12.97 31.91
CA VAL A 32 8.21 -13.42 31.59
C VAL A 32 7.34 -13.63 32.84
N PRO A 33 7.78 -14.36 33.89
CA PRO A 33 6.96 -14.59 35.08
C PRO A 33 6.62 -13.30 35.81
N PHE A 34 7.56 -12.35 35.88
CA PHE A 34 7.34 -11.04 36.51
C PHE A 34 6.35 -10.19 35.71
N ALA A 35 6.49 -10.16 34.38
CA ALA A 35 5.56 -9.48 33.50
C ALA A 35 4.14 -10.06 33.61
N LEU A 36 4.01 -11.39 33.65
CA LEU A 36 2.73 -12.07 33.82
C LEU A 36 2.09 -11.74 35.18
N TYR A 37 2.89 -11.73 36.25
CA TYR A 37 2.42 -11.36 37.58
C TYR A 37 1.90 -9.92 37.62
N ALA A 38 2.63 -8.99 37.02
CA ALA A 38 2.22 -7.59 36.89
C ALA A 38 0.92 -7.47 36.08
N CYS A 39 0.83 -8.09 34.90
CA CYS A 39 -0.40 -8.08 34.09
C CYS A 39 -1.63 -8.62 34.86
N ASN A 40 -1.45 -9.69 35.65
CA ASN A 40 -2.55 -10.31 36.41
C ASN A 40 -2.95 -9.55 37.68
N SER A 41 -2.05 -8.72 38.23
CA SER A 41 -2.27 -7.94 39.46
C SER A 41 -2.77 -6.52 39.19
N VAL A 42 -2.49 -5.95 38.01
CA VAL A 42 -2.93 -4.60 37.61
C VAL A 42 -4.45 -4.55 37.43
N ARG A 43 -5.07 -3.47 37.93
CA ARG A 43 -6.50 -3.21 37.75
C ARG A 43 -6.73 -2.54 36.40
N HIS A 44 -7.56 -3.15 35.56
CA HIS A 44 -7.93 -2.54 34.28
C HIS A 44 -8.87 -1.35 34.49
N THR A 45 -8.64 -0.24 33.80
CA THR A 45 -9.46 0.98 33.91
C THR A 45 -10.92 0.75 33.50
N THR A 46 -11.18 -0.14 32.54
CA THR A 46 -12.54 -0.44 32.05
C THR A 46 -13.39 -1.17 33.09
N VAL A 47 -12.83 -2.18 33.76
CA VAL A 47 -13.56 -3.05 34.70
C VAL A 47 -13.35 -2.65 36.16
N GLY A 48 -12.26 -1.94 36.46
CA GLY A 48 -11.86 -1.53 37.81
C GLY A 48 -11.35 -2.67 38.70
N LEU A 49 -11.16 -3.87 38.14
CA LEU A 49 -10.70 -5.09 38.81
C LEU A 49 -9.49 -5.66 38.07
N SER A 50 -8.66 -6.42 38.78
CA SER A 50 -7.55 -7.15 38.14
C SER A 50 -8.02 -8.46 37.49
N PRO A 51 -7.32 -8.98 36.46
CA PRO A 51 -7.64 -10.28 35.86
C PRO A 51 -7.75 -11.42 36.89
N ASN A 52 -6.87 -11.43 37.88
CA ASN A 52 -6.92 -12.45 38.92
C ASN A 52 -8.10 -12.28 39.88
N GLU A 53 -8.51 -11.05 40.20
CA GLU A 53 -9.73 -10.81 40.97
C GLU A 53 -10.97 -11.29 40.21
N LEU A 54 -10.95 -11.21 38.88
CA LEU A 54 -12.02 -11.68 38.01
C LEU A 54 -12.06 -13.22 37.91
N MET A 55 -10.91 -13.88 37.80
CA MET A 55 -10.84 -15.34 37.66
C MET A 55 -10.90 -16.08 39.00
N MET A 56 -10.07 -15.66 39.96
CA MET A 56 -9.88 -16.34 41.23
C MET A 56 -10.66 -15.72 42.39
N GLY A 57 -11.32 -14.56 42.19
CA GLY A 57 -12.06 -13.86 43.24
C GLY A 57 -11.16 -13.29 44.34
N ARG A 58 -9.84 -13.23 44.11
CA ARG A 58 -8.82 -12.81 45.07
C ARG A 58 -7.86 -11.83 44.40
N ARG A 59 -7.36 -10.87 45.18
CA ARG A 59 -6.32 -9.94 44.74
C ARG A 59 -4.94 -10.58 44.92
N LEU A 60 -4.07 -10.51 43.91
CA LEU A 60 -2.65 -10.80 44.11
C LEU A 60 -2.04 -9.72 45.00
N ARG A 61 -1.24 -10.15 45.97
CA ARG A 61 -0.55 -9.23 46.90
C ARG A 61 0.78 -8.78 46.30
N PRO A 62 0.95 -7.50 45.94
CA PRO A 62 2.22 -7.03 45.43
C PRO A 62 3.34 -7.24 46.46
N PRO A 63 4.60 -7.37 46.04
CA PRO A 63 5.73 -7.59 46.94
C PRO A 63 5.78 -6.60 48.13
N ASN A 64 5.47 -5.33 47.89
CA ASN A 64 5.41 -4.30 48.93
C ASN A 64 4.34 -4.55 50.01
N GLU A 65 3.23 -5.21 49.65
CA GLU A 65 2.17 -5.57 50.60
C GLU A 65 2.55 -6.81 51.41
N LEU A 66 3.21 -7.78 50.78
CA LEU A 66 3.74 -8.97 51.45
C LEU A 66 4.77 -8.61 52.53
N LEU A 67 5.69 -7.69 52.21
CA LEU A 67 6.73 -7.23 53.15
C LEU A 67 6.15 -6.43 54.33
N ARG A 68 4.95 -5.84 54.17
CA ARG A 68 4.28 -5.03 55.21
C ARG A 68 3.25 -5.83 56.01
N SER A 69 2.83 -6.99 55.54
CA SER A 69 1.83 -7.82 56.22
C SER A 69 2.49 -8.75 57.25
N THR A 70 2.37 -8.41 58.53
CA THR A 70 2.75 -9.30 59.67
C THR A 70 1.60 -10.18 60.15
N GLY A 71 0.37 -9.94 59.67
CA GLY A 71 -0.81 -10.70 60.05
C GLY A 71 -1.06 -11.90 59.15
N VAL A 72 -0.83 -13.11 59.67
CA VAL A 72 -1.43 -14.32 59.10
C VAL A 72 -2.91 -14.28 59.48
N SER A 73 -3.79 -14.12 58.48
CA SER A 73 -5.23 -14.28 58.72
C SER A 73 -5.48 -15.75 59.04
N GLU A 74 -5.98 -16.05 60.24
CA GLU A 74 -6.40 -17.40 60.59
C GLU A 74 -7.41 -17.91 59.56
N ALA A 75 -7.19 -19.13 59.07
CA ALA A 75 -8.09 -19.79 58.15
C ALA A 75 -9.35 -20.16 58.94
N GLY A 76 -10.40 -19.34 58.85
CA GLY A 76 -11.72 -19.69 59.34
C GLY A 76 -12.27 -20.97 58.69
N LYS A 77 -13.45 -21.43 59.12
CA LYS A 77 -14.08 -22.63 58.56
C LYS A 77 -14.15 -22.54 57.02
N VAL A 78 -13.73 -23.61 56.35
CA VAL A 78 -13.64 -23.70 54.89
C VAL A 78 -14.98 -23.38 54.20
N ALA A 79 -16.10 -23.80 54.80
CA ALA A 79 -17.44 -23.53 54.28
C ALA A 79 -17.76 -22.02 54.20
N ASP A 80 -17.44 -21.26 55.26
CA ASP A 80 -17.66 -19.81 55.30
C ASP A 80 -16.78 -19.09 54.28
N TYR A 81 -15.55 -19.59 54.11
CA TYR A 81 -14.61 -19.10 53.11
C TYR A 81 -15.13 -19.32 51.68
N MET A 82 -15.60 -20.52 51.35
CA MET A 82 -16.18 -20.84 50.04
C MET A 82 -17.42 -19.98 49.74
N ALA A 83 -18.31 -19.82 50.71
CA ALA A 83 -19.50 -18.99 50.57
C ALA A 83 -19.15 -17.50 50.34
N LYS A 84 -18.08 -17.00 50.97
CA LYS A 84 -17.56 -15.63 50.74
C LYS A 84 -16.94 -15.51 49.35
N LEU A 85 -16.20 -16.52 48.90
CA LEU A 85 -15.57 -16.55 47.58
C LEU A 85 -16.61 -16.52 46.46
N GLN A 86 -17.64 -17.37 46.53
CA GLN A 86 -18.74 -17.38 45.54
C GLN A 86 -19.42 -16.01 45.44
N ARG A 87 -19.80 -15.41 46.58
CA ARG A 87 -20.38 -14.05 46.63
C ARG A 87 -19.48 -13.00 45.98
N THR A 88 -18.16 -13.13 46.18
CA THR A 88 -17.17 -12.22 45.60
C THR A 88 -17.08 -12.39 44.08
N LEU A 89 -16.99 -13.64 43.59
CA LEU A 89 -16.98 -13.96 42.16
C LEU A 89 -18.25 -13.47 41.46
N ASP A 90 -19.43 -13.65 42.07
CA ASP A 90 -20.69 -13.16 41.51
C ASP A 90 -20.73 -11.63 41.42
N ARG A 91 -20.18 -10.93 42.41
CA ARG A 91 -20.02 -9.47 42.37
C ARG A 91 -19.07 -9.06 41.25
N CYS A 92 -17.90 -9.71 41.14
CA CYS A 92 -16.92 -9.47 40.08
C CYS A 92 -17.52 -9.68 38.69
N ARG A 93 -18.22 -10.80 38.47
CA ARG A 93 -18.87 -11.15 37.20
C ARG A 93 -19.94 -10.14 36.81
N ARG A 94 -20.77 -9.70 37.76
CA ARG A 94 -21.77 -8.64 37.52
C ARG A 94 -21.11 -7.31 37.16
N SER A 95 -20.04 -6.92 37.85
CA SER A 95 -19.29 -5.70 37.55
C SER A 95 -18.67 -5.77 36.15
N ALA A 96 -18.02 -6.87 35.82
CA ALA A 96 -17.42 -7.12 34.51
C ALA A 96 -18.46 -7.11 33.39
N GLY A 97 -19.65 -7.70 33.61
CA GLY A 97 -20.76 -7.65 32.66
C GLY A 97 -21.24 -6.22 32.36
N LYS A 98 -21.36 -5.38 33.40
CA LYS A 98 -21.71 -3.96 33.26
C LYS A 98 -20.63 -3.17 32.52
N ALA A 99 -19.35 -3.42 32.82
CA ALA A 99 -18.24 -2.80 32.12
C ALA A 99 -18.19 -3.21 30.64
N ARG A 100 -18.36 -4.51 30.34
CA ARG A 100 -18.36 -5.06 28.99
C ARG A 100 -19.47 -4.45 28.13
N THR A 101 -20.69 -4.35 28.66
CA THR A 101 -21.83 -3.76 27.94
C THR A 101 -21.61 -2.27 27.64
N ARG A 102 -21.11 -1.50 28.61
CA ARG A 102 -20.75 -0.09 28.42
C ARG A 102 -19.67 0.09 27.36
N GLU A 103 -18.62 -0.73 27.41
CA GLU A 103 -17.52 -0.62 26.47
C GLU A 103 -17.94 -1.07 25.07
N GLN A 104 -18.76 -2.12 24.95
CA GLN A 104 -19.34 -2.52 23.67
C GLN A 104 -20.19 -1.39 23.07
N ALA A 105 -21.05 -0.75 23.86
CA ALA A 105 -21.86 0.38 23.39
C ALA A 105 -21.00 1.58 22.95
N ARG A 106 -19.89 1.87 23.67
CA ARG A 106 -18.92 2.89 23.27
C ARG A 106 -18.26 2.54 21.94
N GLN A 107 -17.77 1.31 21.80
CA GLN A 107 -17.12 0.83 20.58
C GLN A 107 -18.06 0.89 19.38
N THR A 108 -19.30 0.43 19.53
CA THR A 108 -20.35 0.55 18.51
C THR A 108 -20.55 2.01 18.11
N LYS A 109 -20.75 2.93 19.07
CA LYS A 109 -20.91 4.36 18.78
C LYS A 109 -19.71 4.96 18.01
N TYR A 110 -18.47 4.62 18.39
CA TYR A 110 -17.28 5.12 17.70
C TYR A 110 -17.10 4.51 16.31
N TYR A 111 -17.44 3.23 16.17
CA TYR A 111 -17.43 2.53 14.90
C TYR A 111 -18.43 3.18 13.94
N ASP A 112 -19.70 3.25 14.34
CA ASP A 112 -20.79 3.81 13.54
C ASP A 112 -20.52 5.27 13.13
N ARG A 113 -19.87 6.06 14.00
CA ARG A 113 -19.48 7.45 13.67
C ARG A 113 -18.48 7.54 12.51
N ARG A 114 -17.64 6.51 12.34
CA ARG A 114 -16.51 6.51 11.40
C ARG A 114 -16.76 5.64 10.17
N VAL A 115 -17.77 4.77 10.22
CA VAL A 115 -18.28 4.05 9.05
C VAL A 115 -18.89 5.08 8.11
N ARG A 116 -18.15 5.45 7.07
CA ARG A 116 -18.75 6.10 5.90
C ARG A 116 -19.63 5.03 5.24
N ASN A 117 -20.95 5.21 5.30
CA ASN A 117 -22.00 4.36 4.70
C ASN A 117 -21.93 4.28 3.16
N GLY A 118 -20.76 4.04 2.55
CA GLY A 118 -20.55 4.17 1.12
C GLY A 118 -20.28 2.87 0.37
N ARG A 119 -20.17 1.73 1.05
CA ARG A 119 -19.79 0.45 0.42
C ARG A 119 -20.80 -0.64 0.78
N GLU A 120 -21.95 -0.60 0.11
CA GLU A 120 -22.86 -1.73 0.10
C GLU A 120 -22.41 -2.72 -0.98
N PHE A 121 -22.17 -3.96 -0.57
CA PHE A 121 -21.81 -5.03 -1.50
C PHE A 121 -23.00 -5.97 -1.64
N ARG A 122 -23.43 -6.14 -2.89
CA ARG A 122 -24.47 -7.08 -3.26
C ARG A 122 -23.84 -8.34 -3.85
N THR A 123 -24.50 -9.47 -3.66
CA THR A 123 -24.17 -10.73 -4.35
C THR A 123 -24.15 -10.50 -5.86
N GLY A 124 -23.11 -10.98 -6.53
CA GLY A 124 -22.89 -10.74 -7.96
C GLY A 124 -21.96 -9.57 -8.30
N ASN A 125 -21.64 -8.68 -7.34
CA ASN A 125 -20.71 -7.58 -7.61
C ASN A 125 -19.29 -8.09 -7.89
N LYS A 126 -18.65 -7.55 -8.93
CA LYS A 126 -17.22 -7.78 -9.22
C LYS A 126 -16.36 -6.89 -8.31
N MET A 127 -15.32 -7.47 -7.73
CA MET A 127 -14.47 -6.85 -6.72
C MET A 127 -13.02 -7.25 -6.92
N ARG A 128 -12.08 -6.40 -6.49
CA ARG A 128 -10.68 -6.79 -6.32
C ARG A 128 -10.44 -7.17 -4.88
N MET A 129 -9.76 -8.29 -4.67
CA MET A 129 -9.35 -8.72 -3.33
C MET A 129 -7.89 -8.38 -3.09
N PHE A 130 -7.61 -7.72 -1.97
CA PHE A 130 -6.26 -7.49 -1.49
C PHE A 130 -5.70 -8.74 -0.81
N ARG A 131 -4.59 -9.24 -1.33
CA ARG A 131 -3.75 -10.27 -0.72
C ARG A 131 -2.43 -9.63 -0.27
N PRO A 132 -2.27 -9.32 1.02
CA PRO A 132 -0.98 -8.88 1.52
C PRO A 132 0.04 -10.00 1.30
N HIS A 133 1.28 -9.63 0.98
CA HIS A 133 2.39 -10.57 0.90
C HIS A 133 2.52 -11.31 2.24
N ARG A 134 2.42 -12.64 2.20
CA ARG A 134 2.64 -13.49 3.37
C ARG A 134 3.87 -14.35 3.15
N GLY A 135 4.83 -14.23 4.05
CA GLY A 135 5.99 -15.12 4.17
C GLY A 135 7.31 -14.56 3.64
N PRO A 136 8.44 -15.23 3.94
CA PRO A 136 9.79 -14.75 3.64
C PRO A 136 10.17 -14.83 2.15
N LYS A 137 9.40 -15.56 1.32
CA LYS A 137 9.68 -15.75 -0.11
C LYS A 137 8.85 -14.86 -1.04
N THR A 138 8.03 -13.95 -0.51
CA THR A 138 7.21 -13.09 -1.36
C THR A 138 8.04 -11.93 -1.91
N THR A 139 8.11 -11.80 -3.23
CA THR A 139 8.88 -10.74 -3.88
C THR A 139 8.14 -9.40 -3.78
N LYS A 140 8.88 -8.30 -3.63
CA LYS A 140 8.35 -6.92 -3.62
C LYS A 140 7.46 -6.60 -4.84
N PHE A 141 7.65 -7.35 -5.94
CA PHE A 141 6.93 -7.19 -7.21
C PHE A 141 5.71 -8.11 -7.37
N GLY A 142 5.39 -8.96 -6.39
CA GLY A 142 4.15 -9.74 -6.44
C GLY A 142 2.93 -8.82 -6.41
N HIS A 143 1.98 -9.02 -7.32
CA HIS A 143 0.74 -8.25 -7.35
C HIS A 143 -0.07 -8.50 -6.07
N LEU A 144 -0.33 -7.44 -5.30
CA LEU A 144 -1.10 -7.54 -4.05
C LEU A 144 -2.61 -7.63 -4.29
N TRP A 145 -3.06 -7.35 -5.51
CA TRP A 145 -4.46 -7.36 -5.87
C TRP A 145 -4.74 -8.56 -6.75
N MET A 146 -5.70 -9.37 -6.34
CA MET A 146 -6.25 -10.43 -7.17
C MET A 146 -7.22 -9.82 -8.19
N GLU A 147 -7.20 -10.40 -9.38
CA GLU A 147 -8.11 -10.14 -10.50
C GLU A 147 -9.59 -10.31 -10.11
N PRO A 148 -10.55 -9.79 -10.91
CA PRO A 148 -11.93 -9.63 -10.50
C PRO A 148 -12.53 -10.91 -9.90
N MET A 149 -13.06 -10.76 -8.70
CA MET A 149 -13.78 -11.76 -7.94
C MET A 149 -15.24 -11.38 -7.85
N VAL A 150 -16.14 -12.36 -7.84
CA VAL A 150 -17.58 -12.13 -7.67
C VAL A 150 -17.99 -12.53 -6.25
N VAL A 151 -18.78 -11.67 -5.61
CA VAL A 151 -19.41 -11.98 -4.31
C VAL A 151 -20.46 -13.07 -4.51
N VAL A 152 -20.29 -14.20 -3.83
CA VAL A 152 -21.23 -15.33 -3.85
C VAL A 152 -22.27 -15.15 -2.76
N GLU A 153 -21.82 -15.09 -1.50
CA GLU A 153 -22.70 -15.05 -0.33
C GLU A 153 -22.06 -14.27 0.83
N PRO A 154 -22.87 -13.69 1.72
CA PRO A 154 -22.38 -13.08 2.96
C PRO A 154 -22.02 -14.16 3.99
N ALA A 155 -20.79 -14.13 4.52
CA ALA A 155 -20.28 -15.05 5.55
C ALA A 155 -20.43 -14.51 6.99
N GLY A 156 -21.14 -13.39 7.18
CA GLY A 156 -21.37 -12.73 8.47
C GLY A 156 -20.24 -11.77 8.88
N TYR A 157 -20.52 -10.88 9.84
CA TYR A 157 -19.60 -9.84 10.37
C TYR A 157 -18.77 -9.14 9.26
N GLU A 158 -19.45 -8.53 8.28
CA GLU A 158 -18.80 -7.82 7.17
C GLU A 158 -17.78 -8.68 6.38
N SER A 159 -17.95 -9.99 6.40
CA SER A 159 -17.15 -10.92 5.61
C SER A 159 -18.01 -11.52 4.50
N PHE A 160 -17.41 -11.69 3.33
CA PHE A 160 -18.06 -12.21 2.13
C PHE A 160 -17.28 -13.41 1.60
N VAL A 161 -18.02 -14.41 1.11
CA VAL A 161 -17.47 -15.47 0.27
C VAL A 161 -17.36 -14.92 -1.14
N ILE A 162 -16.15 -14.87 -1.66
CA ILE A 162 -15.83 -14.38 -2.99
C ILE A 162 -15.25 -15.52 -3.83
N ARG A 163 -15.64 -15.57 -5.10
CA ARG A 163 -15.17 -16.56 -6.08
C ARG A 163 -14.38 -15.86 -7.16
N ARG A 164 -13.27 -16.47 -7.58
CA ARG A 164 -12.45 -15.97 -8.69
C ARG A 164 -13.17 -16.13 -10.04
N CYS A 165 -13.09 -15.12 -10.92
CA CYS A 165 -13.76 -15.16 -12.24
C CYS A 165 -12.95 -15.87 -13.33
N ASP A 166 -11.62 -15.96 -13.21
CA ASP A 166 -10.74 -16.41 -14.31
C ASP A 166 -10.74 -17.93 -14.56
N VAL A 167 -11.39 -18.71 -13.69
CA VAL A 167 -11.34 -20.17 -13.74
C VAL A 167 -12.71 -20.69 -14.13
N ASP A 168 -12.83 -21.20 -15.35
CA ASP A 168 -14.02 -21.90 -15.86
C ASP A 168 -14.16 -23.26 -15.14
N GLY A 169 -14.79 -23.26 -13.97
CA GLY A 169 -15.01 -24.41 -13.10
C GLY A 169 -15.55 -24.01 -11.71
N GLU A 170 -15.56 -24.92 -10.72
CA GLU A 170 -15.73 -24.53 -9.31
C GLU A 170 -14.51 -23.72 -8.86
N GLY A 171 -14.54 -22.42 -9.18
CA GLY A 171 -13.45 -21.49 -8.87
C GLY A 171 -13.16 -21.44 -7.38
N GLU A 172 -11.88 -21.29 -7.04
CA GLU A 172 -11.42 -21.14 -5.66
C GLU A 172 -12.25 -20.07 -4.92
N GLN A 173 -12.81 -20.47 -3.78
CA GLN A 173 -13.59 -19.59 -2.92
C GLN A 173 -12.72 -19.07 -1.78
N TYR A 174 -12.87 -17.78 -1.48
CA TYR A 174 -12.17 -17.11 -0.39
C TYR A 174 -13.17 -16.43 0.53
N ILE A 175 -12.90 -16.47 1.83
CA ILE A 175 -13.63 -15.67 2.81
C ILE A 175 -12.79 -14.42 3.09
N ALA A 176 -13.33 -13.25 2.77
CA ALA A 176 -12.63 -11.98 2.91
C ALA A 176 -13.48 -10.93 3.64
N HIS A 177 -12.85 -10.17 4.53
CA HIS A 177 -13.47 -9.02 5.20
C HIS A 177 -13.58 -7.82 4.22
N VAL A 178 -14.60 -6.98 4.38
CA VAL A 178 -14.83 -5.74 3.61
C VAL A 178 -13.57 -4.89 3.43
N SER A 179 -12.71 -4.81 4.45
CA SER A 179 -11.45 -4.04 4.40
C SER A 179 -10.46 -4.49 3.33
N PHE A 180 -10.54 -5.75 2.89
CA PHE A 180 -9.69 -6.30 1.83
C PHE A 180 -10.36 -6.26 0.46
N LEU A 181 -11.57 -5.72 0.35
CA LEU A 181 -12.34 -5.69 -0.88
C LEU A 181 -12.47 -4.26 -1.41
N VAL A 182 -12.28 -4.12 -2.71
CA VAL A 182 -12.49 -2.86 -3.44
C VAL A 182 -13.41 -3.12 -4.61
N SER A 183 -14.35 -2.20 -4.86
CA SER A 183 -15.25 -2.26 -6.02
C SER A 183 -14.45 -2.30 -7.31
N TYR A 184 -14.74 -3.27 -8.17
CA TYR A 184 -14.15 -3.33 -9.49
C TYR A 184 -14.91 -2.35 -10.41
N HIS A 185 -14.31 -1.20 -10.70
CA HIS A 185 -14.85 -0.26 -11.68
C HIS A 185 -14.21 -0.52 -13.03
N TYR A 186 -15.04 -0.86 -14.01
CA TYR A 186 -14.61 -1.15 -15.38
C TYR A 186 -15.32 -0.16 -16.31
N PRO A 187 -14.69 0.98 -16.67
CA PRO A 187 -15.32 1.94 -17.56
C PRO A 187 -15.33 1.38 -18.97
N THR A 188 -16.42 0.68 -19.33
CA THR A 188 -16.54 -0.07 -20.60
C THR A 188 -16.30 0.81 -21.84
N SER A 189 -16.63 2.10 -21.76
CA SER A 189 -16.37 3.08 -22.81
C SER A 189 -14.87 3.30 -23.06
N LEU A 190 -14.06 3.30 -22.01
CA LEU A 190 -12.62 3.53 -22.10
C LEU A 190 -11.92 2.33 -22.74
N LEU A 191 -12.41 1.12 -22.49
CA LEU A 191 -11.83 -0.08 -23.09
C LEU A 191 -12.20 -0.25 -24.55
N GLN A 192 -13.37 0.23 -24.96
CA GLN A 192 -13.71 0.29 -26.38
C GLN A 192 -12.77 1.25 -27.12
N GLN A 193 -12.43 2.37 -26.49
CA GLN A 193 -11.46 3.33 -27.03
C GLN A 193 -10.05 2.71 -27.04
N GLU A 194 -9.58 2.15 -25.93
CA GLU A 194 -8.26 1.49 -25.87
C GLU A 194 -8.16 0.31 -26.87
N ALA A 195 -9.24 -0.47 -27.04
CA ALA A 195 -9.26 -1.55 -28.03
C ALA A 195 -9.17 -1.02 -29.46
N ALA A 196 -9.83 0.11 -29.75
CA ALA A 196 -9.74 0.77 -31.06
C ALA A 196 -8.34 1.34 -31.28
N ASP A 197 -7.75 1.99 -30.27
CA ASP A 197 -6.40 2.54 -30.34
C ASP A 197 -5.35 1.44 -30.55
N ILE A 198 -5.48 0.30 -29.86
CA ILE A 198 -4.60 -0.86 -30.03
C ILE A 198 -4.77 -1.47 -31.42
N ALA A 199 -6.01 -1.61 -31.91
CA ALA A 199 -6.27 -2.13 -33.25
C ALA A 199 -5.63 -1.24 -34.33
N GLN A 200 -5.81 0.07 -34.20
CA GLN A 200 -5.19 1.05 -35.08
C GLN A 200 -3.66 0.99 -35.01
N GLN A 201 -3.08 0.89 -33.80
CA GLN A 201 -1.64 0.76 -33.63
C GLN A 201 -1.08 -0.52 -34.28
N LEU A 202 -1.80 -1.63 -34.18
CA LEU A 202 -1.42 -2.89 -34.84
C LEU A 202 -1.53 -2.79 -36.37
N GLU A 203 -2.52 -2.07 -36.90
CA GLU A 203 -2.66 -1.81 -38.34
C GLU A 203 -1.52 -0.92 -38.86
N ASP A 204 -1.16 0.12 -38.13
CA ASP A 204 -0.04 1.00 -38.47
C ASP A 204 1.31 0.26 -38.42
N GLU A 205 1.54 -0.57 -37.39
CA GLU A 205 2.73 -1.43 -37.30
C GLU A 205 2.79 -2.46 -38.43
N ALA A 206 1.65 -3.03 -38.84
CA ALA A 206 1.56 -3.93 -39.99
C ALA A 206 1.82 -3.19 -41.31
N PHE A 207 1.31 -1.96 -41.47
CA PHE A 207 1.55 -1.12 -42.64
C PHE A 207 3.02 -0.71 -42.75
N GLU A 208 3.66 -0.32 -41.64
CA GLU A 208 5.10 -0.05 -41.60
C GLU A 208 5.94 -1.29 -41.90
N ALA A 209 5.53 -2.47 -41.45
CA ALA A 209 6.19 -3.73 -41.78
C ALA A 209 6.09 -4.09 -43.28
N VAL A 210 4.92 -3.88 -43.90
CA VAL A 210 4.73 -4.08 -45.35
C VAL A 210 5.49 -3.04 -46.17
N ALA A 211 5.51 -1.77 -45.75
CA ALA A 211 6.29 -0.72 -46.41
C ALA A 211 7.80 -0.99 -46.33
N ALA A 212 8.28 -1.57 -45.22
CA ALA A 212 9.67 -1.99 -45.06
C ALA A 212 10.05 -3.18 -45.97
N ASP A 213 9.11 -4.07 -46.30
CA ASP A 213 9.32 -5.17 -47.26
C ASP A 213 9.23 -4.70 -48.73
N VAL A 214 8.35 -3.75 -49.06
CA VAL A 214 8.26 -3.16 -50.42
C VAL A 214 9.47 -2.27 -50.74
N ALA A 215 10.11 -1.66 -49.73
CA ALA A 215 11.33 -0.86 -49.89
C ALA A 215 12.62 -1.70 -50.06
N ARG A 216 12.58 -3.03 -49.92
CA ARG A 216 13.69 -3.89 -50.35
C ARG A 216 13.49 -4.27 -51.82
N PRO A 217 14.43 -3.94 -52.73
CA PRO A 217 14.32 -4.39 -54.11
C PRO A 217 14.52 -5.92 -54.15
N ALA A 218 13.69 -6.58 -54.95
CA ALA A 218 13.84 -8.00 -55.26
C ALA A 218 15.21 -8.24 -55.92
N GLN A 219 16.14 -8.85 -55.19
CA GLN A 219 17.26 -9.58 -55.79
C GLN A 219 16.82 -11.03 -55.95
N ALA A 220 16.55 -11.42 -57.20
CA ALA A 220 16.46 -12.82 -57.55
C ALA A 220 17.87 -13.35 -57.87
N THR A 221 18.38 -14.29 -57.09
CA THR A 221 19.25 -15.36 -57.58
C THR A 221 19.27 -16.56 -56.63
N GLY A 222 19.03 -17.74 -57.21
CA GLY A 222 19.75 -18.97 -56.86
C GLY A 222 19.16 -19.86 -55.76
N ALA A 223 18.76 -21.06 -56.14
CA ALA A 223 18.44 -22.16 -55.25
C ALA A 223 19.65 -22.58 -54.38
N ALA A 224 19.45 -22.74 -53.06
CA ALA A 224 20.11 -23.78 -52.26
C ALA A 224 19.48 -23.91 -50.85
N ALA A 225 19.10 -25.16 -50.55
CA ALA A 225 19.03 -25.84 -49.25
C ALA A 225 18.38 -25.14 -48.03
N VAL A 226 17.29 -25.78 -47.59
CA VAL A 226 16.73 -25.70 -46.23
C VAL A 226 17.83 -25.98 -45.21
N SER A 227 18.03 -25.05 -44.26
CA SER A 227 18.62 -25.37 -42.97
C SER A 227 17.84 -24.69 -41.85
N VAL A 228 17.39 -25.51 -40.90
CA VAL A 228 16.75 -25.11 -39.65
C VAL A 228 17.86 -24.59 -38.72
N GLY A 229 17.76 -23.32 -38.31
CA GLY A 229 18.75 -22.67 -37.44
C GLY A 229 18.08 -21.65 -36.52
N ALA A 230 18.29 -21.84 -35.22
CA ALA A 230 17.61 -21.20 -34.10
C ALA A 230 17.67 -19.66 -34.09
N ALA A 231 16.59 -19.05 -33.58
CA ALA A 231 16.46 -17.62 -33.32
C ALA A 231 17.58 -17.13 -32.38
N THR A 232 18.44 -16.27 -32.90
CA THR A 232 19.38 -15.47 -32.11
C THR A 232 19.21 -14.00 -32.49
N GLY A 233 19.12 -13.16 -31.45
CA GLY A 233 18.62 -11.78 -31.52
C GLY A 233 19.35 -10.91 -32.55
N VAL A 234 18.56 -10.25 -33.40
CA VAL A 234 19.06 -9.24 -34.32
C VAL A 234 19.37 -7.98 -33.54
N ALA A 235 20.65 -7.61 -33.54
CA ALA A 235 21.18 -6.39 -32.97
C ALA A 235 20.56 -5.16 -33.68
N ARG A 236 19.98 -4.27 -32.87
CA ARG A 236 19.29 -3.07 -33.35
C ARG A 236 20.29 -2.10 -34.01
N ALA A 237 20.00 -1.73 -35.25
CA ALA A 237 20.73 -0.73 -36.03
C ALA A 237 20.84 0.60 -35.27
N ARG A 238 22.06 1.16 -35.23
CA ARG A 238 22.36 2.47 -34.66
C ARG A 238 21.67 3.57 -35.46
N THR A 239 20.58 4.11 -34.93
CA THR A 239 20.03 5.39 -35.39
C THR A 239 21.06 6.49 -35.18
N ARG A 240 21.33 7.24 -36.26
CA ARG A 240 22.15 8.45 -36.30
C ARG A 240 21.67 9.41 -35.22
N ARG A 241 22.54 9.70 -34.26
CA ARG A 241 22.30 10.65 -33.18
C ARG A 241 22.39 12.08 -33.73
N ARG A 242 21.36 12.90 -33.50
CA ARG A 242 21.56 14.34 -33.36
C ARG A 242 22.33 14.58 -32.03
N PRO A 243 23.42 15.36 -32.03
CA PRO A 243 24.14 15.65 -30.80
C PRO A 243 23.25 16.52 -29.89
N THR A 244 23.02 16.08 -28.66
CA THR A 244 22.65 16.98 -27.56
C THR A 244 23.87 17.84 -27.27
N ARG A 245 23.98 18.93 -28.02
CA ARG A 245 24.91 20.03 -27.75
C ARG A 245 24.51 20.60 -26.38
N ALA A 246 25.49 20.86 -25.51
CA ALA A 246 25.26 21.40 -24.18
C ALA A 246 24.41 22.69 -24.24
N THR A 247 23.10 22.55 -24.00
CA THR A 247 22.11 23.63 -24.08
C THR A 247 22.04 24.42 -22.76
N GLY A 248 22.30 23.78 -21.62
CA GLY A 248 22.19 24.40 -20.29
C GLY A 248 23.03 25.68 -20.10
N ALA A 249 24.25 25.74 -20.62
CA ALA A 249 25.12 26.91 -20.46
C ALA A 249 24.65 28.13 -21.28
N VAL A 250 23.96 27.90 -22.40
CA VAL A 250 23.48 28.97 -23.29
C VAL A 250 22.19 29.59 -22.72
N LEU A 251 21.34 28.76 -22.09
CA LEU A 251 20.06 29.18 -21.51
C LEU A 251 20.23 30.08 -20.28
N HIS A 252 21.24 29.85 -19.45
CA HIS A 252 21.55 30.73 -18.31
C HIS A 252 22.03 32.13 -18.73
N ARG A 253 22.67 32.24 -19.90
CA ARG A 253 23.19 33.51 -20.45
C ARG A 253 22.10 34.40 -21.04
N TRP A 254 20.92 33.84 -21.27
CA TRP A 254 19.75 34.58 -21.71
C TRP A 254 19.09 35.30 -20.52
N ASN A 255 18.65 36.53 -20.75
CA ASN A 255 18.13 37.43 -19.72
C ASN A 255 16.60 37.50 -19.68
N GLY A 256 15.90 36.73 -20.52
CA GLY A 256 14.44 36.64 -20.48
C GLY A 256 13.94 35.56 -19.52
N GLU A 257 12.63 35.53 -19.34
CA GLU A 257 11.92 34.51 -18.55
C GLU A 257 11.46 33.35 -19.43
N TRP A 258 11.66 32.13 -18.93
CA TRP A 258 11.19 30.90 -19.53
C TRP A 258 9.85 30.51 -18.93
N VAL A 259 8.90 30.12 -19.76
CA VAL A 259 7.59 29.63 -19.34
C VAL A 259 7.55 28.12 -19.53
N GLU A 260 7.20 27.39 -18.46
CA GLU A 260 6.99 25.96 -18.53
C GLU A 260 5.66 25.62 -19.23
N VAL A 261 5.72 24.87 -20.33
CA VAL A 261 4.55 24.57 -21.17
C VAL A 261 4.15 23.09 -21.12
N ARG A 262 5.11 22.15 -21.07
CA ARG A 262 4.83 20.69 -21.06
C ARG A 262 5.83 19.88 -20.25
N ARG A 263 5.39 18.72 -19.75
CA ARG A 263 6.24 17.71 -19.08
C ARG A 263 6.17 16.39 -19.85
N ARG A 264 7.29 15.68 -20.03
CA ARG A 264 7.30 14.32 -20.58
C ARG A 264 8.22 13.38 -19.82
N ARG A 265 7.90 12.08 -19.84
CA ARG A 265 8.78 11.02 -19.32
C ARG A 265 9.45 10.33 -20.49
N ARG A 266 10.77 10.35 -20.53
CA ARG A 266 11.56 9.72 -21.58
C ARG A 266 12.49 8.66 -20.99
N ARG A 267 12.58 7.51 -21.64
CA ARG A 267 13.50 6.45 -21.25
C ARG A 267 14.92 6.77 -21.75
N ASN A 268 15.88 6.82 -20.84
CA ASN A 268 17.29 7.00 -21.19
C ASN A 268 17.92 5.68 -21.67
N LYS A 269 19.15 5.76 -22.18
CA LYS A 269 19.90 4.58 -22.67
C LYS A 269 20.18 3.52 -21.60
N THR A 270 20.15 3.91 -20.33
CA THR A 270 20.33 3.02 -19.17
C THR A 270 19.02 2.36 -18.75
N GLY A 271 17.91 2.64 -19.44
CA GLY A 271 16.60 2.04 -19.18
C GLY A 271 15.76 2.77 -18.13
N ASN A 272 16.26 3.85 -17.54
CA ASN A 272 15.59 4.66 -16.51
C ASN A 272 14.70 5.73 -17.15
N TYR A 273 13.57 6.01 -16.51
CA TYR A 273 12.72 7.14 -16.88
C TYR A 273 13.31 8.43 -16.33
N ILE A 274 13.55 9.40 -17.21
CA ILE A 274 13.95 10.76 -16.88
C ILE A 274 12.77 11.69 -17.23
N HIS A 275 12.50 12.64 -16.35
CA HIS A 275 11.54 13.71 -16.61
C HIS A 275 12.23 14.83 -17.40
N GLU A 276 11.60 15.24 -18.50
CA GLU A 276 12.01 16.39 -19.30
C GLU A 276 10.89 17.45 -19.27
N TYR A 277 11.29 18.72 -19.15
CA TYR A 277 10.42 19.89 -19.11
C TYR A 277 10.61 20.68 -20.40
N ARG A 278 9.51 21.04 -21.08
CA ARG A 278 9.55 21.93 -22.23
C ARG A 278 9.33 23.36 -21.76
N LEU A 279 10.30 24.22 -22.07
CA LEU A 279 10.25 25.64 -21.81
C LEU A 279 10.15 26.42 -23.13
N GLU A 280 9.37 27.49 -23.12
CA GLU A 280 9.28 28.47 -24.21
C GLU A 280 9.61 29.87 -23.66
N PRO A 281 10.22 30.77 -24.46
CA PRO A 281 10.48 32.12 -24.01
C PRO A 281 9.16 32.90 -23.83
N ALA A 282 9.04 33.68 -22.75
CA ALA A 282 7.87 34.53 -22.53
C ALA A 282 7.66 35.52 -23.69
N ALA A 283 6.42 35.68 -24.14
CA ALA A 283 6.07 36.53 -25.28
C ALA A 283 6.50 38.00 -25.03
N GLY A 284 7.32 38.56 -25.93
CA GLY A 284 7.81 39.95 -25.87
C GLY A 284 9.34 40.13 -25.91
N THR A 285 10.11 39.05 -25.91
CA THR A 285 11.59 39.12 -26.02
C THR A 285 12.11 38.75 -27.42
N ASP A 286 12.32 39.77 -28.27
CA ASP A 286 12.71 39.67 -29.69
C ASP A 286 14.13 39.12 -29.99
N ARG A 287 14.83 38.48 -29.03
CA ARG A 287 16.21 38.01 -29.24
C ARG A 287 16.54 36.66 -28.59
N ALA A 288 15.76 35.64 -28.90
CA ALA A 288 16.12 34.23 -28.61
C ALA A 288 16.94 33.57 -29.75
N ALA A 289 17.47 34.33 -30.70
CA ALA A 289 18.12 33.83 -31.92
C ALA A 289 19.40 32.99 -31.72
N SER A 290 19.95 32.94 -30.50
CA SER A 290 21.16 32.16 -30.17
C SER A 290 20.90 30.85 -29.43
N VAL A 291 19.65 30.56 -29.07
CA VAL A 291 19.27 29.32 -28.38
C VAL A 291 18.83 28.27 -29.41
N PRO A 292 19.38 27.03 -29.37
CA PRO A 292 18.89 25.95 -30.23
C PRO A 292 17.49 25.52 -29.75
N MET A 293 16.45 25.98 -30.44
CA MET A 293 15.05 25.63 -30.17
C MET A 293 14.57 24.57 -31.16
N ASP A 294 13.52 23.83 -30.80
CA ASP A 294 12.81 22.93 -31.71
C ASP A 294 11.96 23.71 -32.73
N ASP A 295 11.38 23.01 -33.72
CA ASP A 295 10.63 23.61 -34.83
C ASP A 295 9.37 24.38 -34.35
N GLU A 296 8.96 24.19 -33.09
CA GLU A 296 7.85 24.88 -32.43
C GLU A 296 8.32 26.01 -31.48
N GLY A 297 9.63 26.31 -31.45
CA GLY A 297 10.17 27.43 -30.67
C GLY A 297 10.40 27.16 -29.18
N GLY A 298 10.46 25.90 -28.76
CA GLY A 298 10.70 25.46 -27.38
C GLY A 298 12.00 24.67 -27.17
N VAL A 299 12.36 24.44 -25.91
CA VAL A 299 13.54 23.65 -25.51
C VAL A 299 13.17 22.62 -24.45
N TRP A 300 13.58 21.37 -24.65
CA TRP A 300 13.45 20.31 -23.66
C TRP A 300 14.66 20.27 -22.72
N LEU A 301 14.41 20.29 -21.41
CA LEU A 301 15.42 20.27 -20.36
C LEU A 301 15.25 19.11 -19.41
N SER A 302 16.37 18.62 -18.90
CA SER A 302 16.37 17.66 -17.80
C SER A 302 15.97 18.33 -16.48
N VAL A 303 15.51 17.54 -15.50
CA VAL A 303 15.18 18.02 -14.14
C VAL A 303 16.28 18.91 -13.55
N GLY A 304 17.54 18.47 -13.64
CA GLY A 304 18.67 19.21 -13.06
C GLY A 304 19.03 20.50 -13.79
N GLU A 305 18.58 20.71 -15.04
CA GLU A 305 18.73 21.97 -15.77
C GLU A 305 17.56 22.90 -15.48
N TYR A 306 16.34 22.36 -15.40
CA TYR A 306 15.14 23.08 -14.97
C TYR A 306 15.30 23.66 -13.56
N GLU A 307 15.73 22.85 -12.59
CA GLU A 307 15.93 23.29 -11.21
C GLU A 307 16.95 24.45 -11.09
N ARG A 308 17.97 24.49 -11.96
CA ARG A 308 18.93 25.61 -11.97
C ARG A 308 18.30 26.89 -12.51
N LEU A 309 17.44 26.79 -13.53
CA LEU A 309 16.70 27.94 -14.07
C LEU A 309 15.62 28.42 -13.08
N TRP A 310 14.97 27.49 -12.40
CA TRP A 310 14.01 27.76 -11.33
C TRP A 310 14.66 28.46 -10.13
N THR A 311 15.80 27.95 -9.65
CA THR A 311 16.54 28.54 -8.54
C THR A 311 17.08 29.94 -8.88
N SER A 312 17.36 30.21 -10.15
CA SER A 312 17.77 31.54 -10.63
C SER A 312 16.59 32.47 -10.96
N SER A 313 15.35 32.08 -10.61
CA SER A 313 14.10 32.83 -10.88
C SER A 313 13.90 33.19 -12.36
N LYS A 314 14.47 32.40 -13.27
CA LYS A 314 14.37 32.60 -14.73
C LYS A 314 13.33 31.68 -15.38
N ALA A 315 12.69 30.80 -14.61
CA ALA A 315 11.62 29.92 -15.09
C ALA A 315 10.35 30.17 -14.28
N VAL A 316 9.21 30.23 -14.97
CA VAL A 316 7.87 30.47 -14.41
C VAL A 316 6.97 29.32 -14.84
N GLU A 317 6.16 28.80 -13.91
CA GLU A 317 5.15 27.78 -14.23
C GLU A 317 4.01 28.43 -15.03
N GLY A 318 3.93 28.11 -16.32
CA GLY A 318 2.89 28.59 -17.24
C GLY A 318 1.79 27.57 -17.51
N LEU A 319 1.69 26.51 -16.69
CA LEU A 319 0.62 25.52 -16.77
C LEU A 319 -0.71 26.21 -16.46
N GLY A 320 -1.34 26.78 -17.50
CA GLY A 320 -2.69 27.28 -17.44
C GLY A 320 -3.61 26.21 -16.88
N SER A 321 -4.43 26.59 -15.90
CA SER A 321 -5.55 25.82 -15.37
C SER A 321 -6.40 25.27 -16.52
N GLY A 322 -6.21 24.01 -16.90
CA GLY A 322 -6.95 23.36 -17.97
C GLY A 322 -6.59 21.88 -18.10
N ASP A 323 -7.55 21.04 -17.72
CA ASP A 323 -7.70 19.64 -18.09
C ASP A 323 -6.71 18.62 -17.50
N GLY A 324 -7.00 18.28 -16.24
CA GLY A 324 -6.75 16.94 -15.71
C GLY A 324 -8.07 16.16 -15.62
N VAL A 325 -8.31 15.29 -16.59
CA VAL A 325 -8.93 13.96 -16.40
C VAL A 325 -8.10 12.98 -17.20
#